data_AF-A0A521TEA5-F1
#
_entry.id   AF-A0A521TEA5-F1
#
_cell.length_a   1.000
_cell.length_b   1.000
_cell.length_c   1.000
_cell.angle_alpha   90.00
_cell.angle_beta   90.00
_cell.angle_gamma   90.00
#
_symmetry.space_group_name_H-M   'P 1'
#
loop_
_entity.id
_entity.type
_entity.pdbx_description
1 polymer ?
#
loop_
_entity_poly.entity_id
_entity_poly.type
_entity_poly.pdbx_seq_one_letter_code
_entity_poly.pdbx_strand_id
1 'polypeptide(L)'
;MTEELEKLKKSAKEYSDNLAKLGKELAKIQFNYKVIENTTEQYWQKRINEFKKYNEKGTEYYTQAHALMNLVDKEQSGLFLLSISKLRQLGLKLLTNMEEVKQNPSIIKSKDKQQSKWSKELREKLIESSNACLHHEMDMNKSFREFYETHLKNILEQK
;
A
#
# COMPACT_ATOMS: atom_id res chain seq x y z
N MET A 1 7.58 -11.90 35.76
CA MET A 1 7.88 -12.52 34.46
C MET A 1 6.62 -12.99 33.73
N THR A 2 5.63 -13.57 34.43
CA THR A 2 4.32 -13.98 33.86
C THR A 2 3.43 -12.80 33.47
N GLU A 3 3.29 -11.77 34.30
CA GLU A 3 2.40 -10.63 34.02
C GLU A 3 2.82 -9.79 32.79
N GLU A 4 4.13 -9.58 32.59
CA GLU A 4 4.63 -8.82 31.43
C GLU A 4 4.42 -9.58 30.13
N LEU A 5 4.64 -10.89 30.14
CA LEU A 5 4.37 -11.76 28.99
C LEU A 5 2.86 -11.78 28.68
N GLU A 6 2.00 -11.81 29.69
CA GLU A 6 0.55 -11.81 29.53
C GLU A 6 0.02 -10.48 29.01
N LYS A 7 0.58 -9.35 29.48
CA LYS A 7 0.32 -8.01 28.91
C LYS A 7 0.76 -7.93 27.44
N LEU A 8 1.95 -8.44 27.11
CA LEU A 8 2.45 -8.47 25.74
C LEU A 8 1.54 -9.30 24.83
N LYS A 9 1.15 -10.51 25.25
CA LYS A 9 0.21 -11.37 24.51
C LYS A 9 -1.13 -10.68 24.26
N LYS A 10 -1.69 -10.00 25.28
CA LYS A 10 -2.96 -9.27 25.15
C LYS A 10 -2.85 -8.15 24.11
N SER A 11 -1.82 -7.32 24.18
CA SER A 11 -1.59 -6.24 23.21
C SER A 11 -1.34 -6.76 21.80
N ALA A 12 -0.53 -7.83 21.66
CA ALA A 12 -0.26 -8.45 20.36
C ALA A 12 -1.54 -9.01 19.72
N LYS A 13 -2.43 -9.63 20.53
CA LYS A 13 -3.71 -10.13 20.08
C LYS A 13 -4.64 -9.01 19.60
N GLU A 14 -4.77 -7.94 20.38
CA GLU A 14 -5.61 -6.79 20.02
C GLU A 14 -5.15 -6.16 18.69
N TYR A 15 -3.84 -5.96 18.52
CA TYR A 15 -3.27 -5.45 17.29
C TYR A 15 -3.45 -6.40 16.11
N SER A 16 -3.35 -7.72 16.33
CA SER A 16 -3.61 -8.73 15.29
C SER A 16 -5.07 -8.74 14.85
N ASP A 17 -6.02 -8.67 15.79
CA ASP A 17 -7.46 -8.62 15.50
C ASP A 17 -7.82 -7.36 14.71
N ASN A 18 -7.27 -6.20 15.08
CA ASN A 18 -7.42 -4.95 14.35
C ASN A 18 -6.84 -5.05 12.93
N LEU A 19 -5.65 -5.65 12.79
CA LEU A 19 -5.00 -5.85 11.49
C LEU A 19 -5.85 -6.74 10.57
N ALA A 20 -6.43 -7.82 11.11
CA ALA A 20 -7.32 -8.71 10.37
C ALA A 20 -8.60 -8.00 9.91
N LYS A 21 -9.17 -7.13 10.74
CA LYS A 21 -10.31 -6.27 10.37
C LYS A 21 -9.94 -5.32 9.22
N LEU A 22 -8.81 -4.62 9.34
CA LEU A 22 -8.32 -3.71 8.29
C LEU A 22 -8.05 -4.45 6.98
N GLY A 23 -7.47 -5.65 7.03
CA GLY A 23 -7.24 -6.49 5.86
C GLY A 23 -8.54 -6.88 5.14
N LYS A 24 -9.61 -7.21 5.90
CA LYS A 24 -10.94 -7.46 5.32
C LYS A 24 -11.55 -6.21 4.69
N GLU A 25 -11.34 -5.03 5.29
CA GLU A 25 -11.81 -3.75 4.76
C GLU A 25 -11.07 -3.38 3.47
N LEU A 26 -9.74 -3.57 3.43
CA LEU A 26 -8.91 -3.41 2.23
C LEU A 26 -9.38 -4.31 1.08
N ALA A 27 -9.64 -5.59 1.36
CA ALA A 27 -10.09 -6.54 0.33
C ALA A 27 -11.44 -6.18 -0.31
N LYS A 28 -12.26 -5.33 0.33
CA LYS A 28 -13.53 -4.84 -0.22
C LYS A 28 -13.34 -3.66 -1.19
N ILE A 29 -12.18 -3.01 -1.18
CA ILE A 29 -11.89 -1.87 -2.06
C ILE A 29 -11.53 -2.40 -3.44
N GLN A 30 -12.26 -1.96 -4.48
CA GLN A 30 -12.09 -2.40 -5.87
C GLN A 30 -10.93 -1.67 -6.59
N PHE A 31 -9.78 -1.49 -5.94
CA PHE A 31 -8.61 -0.86 -6.55
C PHE A 31 -7.60 -1.89 -7.04
N ASN A 32 -6.92 -1.60 -8.16
CA ASN A 32 -5.74 -2.34 -8.60
C ASN A 32 -4.73 -1.42 -9.28
N TYR A 33 -3.45 -1.77 -9.18
CA TYR A 33 -2.35 -1.02 -9.80
C TYR A 33 -2.24 -1.21 -11.32
N LYS A 34 -3.07 -2.05 -11.96
CA LYS A 34 -3.01 -2.20 -13.40
C LYS A 34 -3.49 -0.92 -14.09
N VAL A 35 -2.61 -0.30 -14.86
CA VAL A 35 -2.95 0.85 -15.70
C VAL A 35 -3.73 0.35 -16.92
N ILE A 36 -4.93 0.89 -17.10
CA ILE A 36 -5.79 0.61 -18.26
C ILE A 36 -5.88 1.88 -19.10
N GLU A 37 -5.72 1.73 -20.41
CA GLU A 37 -5.91 2.83 -21.36
C GLU A 37 -7.40 3.19 -21.41
N ASN A 38 -7.74 4.38 -20.91
CA ASN A 38 -9.09 4.92 -20.97
C ASN A 38 -9.03 6.43 -21.18
N THR A 39 -9.77 6.93 -22.18
CA THR A 39 -9.74 8.35 -22.55
C THR A 39 -10.88 9.16 -21.96
N THR A 40 -11.51 8.68 -20.89
CA THR A 40 -12.63 9.36 -20.25
C THR A 40 -12.19 9.95 -18.92
N GLU A 41 -12.44 11.24 -18.71
CA GLU A 41 -12.11 11.91 -17.45
C GLU A 41 -12.80 11.26 -16.25
N GLN A 42 -14.08 10.90 -16.40
CA GLN A 42 -14.86 10.21 -15.37
C GLN A 42 -14.21 8.90 -14.89
N TYR A 43 -13.56 8.16 -15.80
CA TYR A 43 -12.83 6.95 -15.43
C TYR A 43 -11.64 7.29 -14.52
N TRP A 44 -10.84 8.29 -14.87
CA TRP A 44 -9.68 8.70 -14.07
C TRP A 44 -10.11 9.29 -12.73
N GLN A 45 -11.18 10.08 -12.70
CA GLN A 45 -11.74 10.59 -11.45
C GLN A 45 -12.18 9.45 -10.52
N LYS A 46 -12.87 8.44 -11.05
CA LYS A 46 -13.26 7.25 -10.27
C LYS A 46 -12.03 6.51 -9.75
N ARG A 47 -11.05 6.26 -10.63
CA ARG A 47 -9.79 5.57 -10.28
C ARG A 47 -9.01 6.31 -9.20
N ILE A 48 -8.91 7.63 -9.28
CA ILE A 48 -8.27 8.47 -8.26
C ILE A 48 -8.98 8.35 -6.91
N ASN A 49 -10.31 8.37 -6.91
CA ASN A 49 -11.09 8.25 -5.67
C ASN A 49 -10.93 6.86 -5.04
N GLU A 50 -10.91 5.81 -5.85
CA GLU A 50 -10.64 4.43 -5.40
C GLU A 50 -9.22 4.30 -4.85
N PHE A 51 -8.22 4.87 -5.54
CA PHE A 51 -6.85 4.88 -5.07
C PHE A 51 -6.68 5.61 -3.74
N LYS A 52 -7.29 6.79 -3.57
CA LYS A 52 -7.24 7.55 -2.31
C LYS A 52 -7.78 6.72 -1.15
N LYS A 53 -8.94 6.09 -1.33
CA LYS A 53 -9.54 5.19 -0.33
C LYS A 53 -8.64 3.98 -0.03
N TYR A 54 -8.10 3.35 -1.06
CA TYR A 54 -7.18 2.22 -0.91
C TYR A 54 -5.93 2.62 -0.12
N ASN A 55 -5.29 3.73 -0.49
CA ASN A 55 -4.04 4.19 0.08
C ASN A 55 -4.19 4.66 1.54
N GLU A 56 -5.30 5.33 1.87
CA GLU A 56 -5.64 5.69 3.25
C GLU A 56 -5.79 4.43 4.10
N LYS A 57 -6.57 3.47 3.60
CA LYS A 57 -6.81 2.22 4.33
C LYS A 57 -5.57 1.33 4.43
N GLY A 58 -4.74 1.32 3.39
CA GLY A 58 -3.43 0.65 3.38
C GLY A 58 -2.50 1.27 4.41
N THR A 59 -2.53 2.60 4.55
CA THR A 59 -1.73 3.31 5.56
C THR A 59 -2.14 2.92 6.98
N GLU A 60 -3.45 2.82 7.27
CA GLU A 60 -3.94 2.32 8.55
C GLU A 60 -3.44 0.90 8.81
N TYR A 61 -3.60 0.01 7.83
CA TYR A 61 -3.16 -1.39 7.90
C TYR A 61 -1.67 -1.50 8.21
N TYR A 62 -0.80 -0.82 7.45
CA TYR A 62 0.63 -0.90 7.67
C TYR A 62 1.09 -0.23 8.96
N THR A 63 0.38 0.80 9.42
CA THR A 63 0.64 1.42 10.73
C THR A 63 0.30 0.46 11.87
N GLN A 64 -0.78 -0.31 11.73
CA GLN A 64 -1.15 -1.36 12.68
C GLN A 64 -0.14 -2.52 12.66
N ALA A 65 0.36 -2.90 11.49
CA ALA A 65 1.43 -3.89 11.34
C ALA A 65 2.73 -3.42 12.02
N HIS A 66 3.13 -2.16 11.80
CA HIS A 66 4.25 -1.53 12.48
C HIS A 66 4.10 -1.57 14.01
N ALA A 67 2.92 -1.20 14.53
CA ALA A 67 2.66 -1.21 15.97
C ALA A 67 2.84 -2.61 16.57
N LEU A 68 2.41 -3.65 15.84
CA LEU A 68 2.60 -5.04 16.23
C LEU A 68 4.09 -5.45 16.21
N MET A 69 4.83 -5.06 15.17
CA MET A 69 6.28 -5.32 15.09
C MET A 69 7.04 -4.66 16.24
N ASN A 70 6.70 -3.41 16.56
CA ASN A 70 7.35 -2.60 17.57
C ASN A 70 7.18 -3.14 19.01
N LEU A 71 6.21 -4.03 19.24
CA LEU A 71 6.07 -4.74 20.53
C LEU A 71 7.20 -5.75 20.77
N VAL A 72 7.81 -6.28 19.71
CA VAL A 72 8.75 -7.41 19.80
C VAL A 72 10.15 -7.01 19.35
N ASP A 73 10.25 -6.27 18.25
CA ASP A 73 11.53 -5.87 17.66
C ASP A 73 11.44 -4.43 17.14
N LYS A 74 12.07 -3.51 17.88
CA LYS A 74 12.06 -2.08 17.57
C LYS A 74 12.91 -1.72 16.37
N GLU A 75 13.95 -2.50 16.08
CA GLU A 75 14.86 -2.22 14.97
C GLU A 75 14.17 -2.57 13.66
N GLN A 76 13.62 -3.78 13.55
CA GLN A 76 12.86 -4.19 12.38
C GLN A 76 11.60 -3.35 12.19
N SER A 77 10.92 -2.95 13.28
CA SER A 77 9.78 -2.03 13.16
C SER A 77 10.22 -0.66 12.64
N GLY A 78 11.38 -0.15 13.07
CA GLY A 78 11.96 1.10 12.54
C GLY A 78 12.18 1.06 11.03
N LEU A 79 12.78 -0.04 10.52
CA LEU A 79 12.95 -0.26 9.08
C LEU A 79 11.59 -0.34 8.35
N PHE A 80 10.62 -1.02 8.95
CA PHE A 80 9.27 -1.11 8.38
C PHE A 80 8.58 0.26 8.30
N LEU A 81 8.79 1.14 9.28
CA LEU A 81 8.27 2.51 9.27
C LEU A 81 8.86 3.35 8.12
N LEU A 82 10.15 3.15 7.79
CA LEU A 82 10.77 3.76 6.62
C LEU A 82 10.11 3.25 5.32
N SER A 83 9.81 1.96 5.24
CA SER A 83 9.08 1.38 4.11
C SER A 83 7.67 1.97 3.96
N ILE A 84 6.94 2.19 5.06
CA ILE A 84 5.65 2.91 5.03
C ILE A 84 5.81 4.32 4.48
N SER A 85 6.84 5.04 4.93
CA SER A 85 7.13 6.40 4.46
C SER A 85 7.44 6.43 2.96
N LYS A 86 8.21 5.44 2.47
CA LYS A 86 8.50 5.28 1.04
C LYS A 86 7.23 4.97 0.24
N LEU A 87 6.36 4.09 0.73
CA LEU A 87 5.08 3.78 0.08
C LEU A 87 4.21 5.03 -0.08
N ARG A 88 4.12 5.87 0.96
CA ARG A 88 3.39 7.14 0.89
C ARG A 88 3.95 8.08 -0.19
N GLN A 89 5.27 8.19 -0.31
CA GLN A 89 5.90 9.00 -1.36
C GLN A 89 5.58 8.46 -2.77
N LEU A 90 5.66 7.14 -2.97
CA LEU A 90 5.29 6.49 -4.22
C LEU A 90 3.81 6.71 -4.56
N GLY A 91 2.94 6.59 -3.56
CA GLY A 91 1.51 6.83 -3.71
C GLY A 91 1.17 8.26 -4.11
N LEU A 92 1.87 9.26 -3.54
CA LEU A 92 1.74 10.66 -3.97
C LEU A 92 2.19 10.85 -5.43
N LYS A 93 3.33 10.26 -5.83
CA LYS A 93 3.81 10.30 -7.22
C LYS A 93 2.77 9.71 -8.19
N LEU A 94 2.20 8.56 -7.84
CA LEU A 94 1.16 7.91 -8.65
C LEU A 94 -0.11 8.77 -8.72
N LEU A 95 -0.55 9.35 -7.61
CA LEU A 95 -1.71 10.24 -7.58
C LEU A 95 -1.52 11.47 -8.48
N THR A 96 -0.35 12.12 -8.41
CA THR A 96 -0.02 13.26 -9.27
C THR A 96 -0.09 12.87 -10.75
N ASN A 97 0.51 11.75 -11.14
CA ASN A 97 0.47 11.27 -12.52
C ASN A 97 -0.98 10.97 -12.98
N MET A 98 -1.83 10.42 -12.11
CA MET A 98 -3.24 10.19 -12.43
C MET A 98 -4.04 11.48 -12.60
N GLU A 99 -3.80 12.50 -11.77
CA GLU A 99 -4.45 13.82 -11.93
C GLU A 99 -3.99 14.51 -13.21
N GLU A 100 -2.71 14.43 -13.58
CA GLU A 100 -2.21 14.95 -14.86
C GLU A 100 -2.88 14.26 -16.06
N VAL A 101 -3.02 12.93 -16.01
CA VAL A 101 -3.74 12.20 -17.07
C VAL A 101 -5.23 12.55 -17.09
N LYS A 102 -5.86 12.78 -15.94
CA LYS A 102 -7.26 13.18 -15.86
C LYS A 102 -7.53 14.49 -16.61
N GLN A 103 -6.60 15.46 -16.57
CA GLN A 103 -6.75 16.74 -17.29
C GLN A 103 -6.80 16.58 -18.81
N ASN A 104 -6.13 15.57 -19.36
CA ASN A 104 -6.23 15.22 -20.78
C ASN A 104 -6.10 13.71 -21.01
N PRO A 105 -7.19 12.94 -20.81
CA PRO A 105 -7.15 11.47 -20.82
C PRO A 105 -6.76 10.87 -22.18
N SER A 106 -6.89 11.62 -23.27
CA SER A 106 -6.55 11.16 -24.62
C SER A 106 -5.08 10.74 -24.76
N ILE A 107 -4.21 11.28 -23.90
CA ILE A 107 -2.78 11.02 -23.80
C ILE A 107 -2.45 9.56 -23.49
N ILE A 108 -3.35 8.81 -22.87
CA ILE A 108 -3.07 7.41 -22.51
C ILE A 108 -3.11 6.45 -23.71
N LYS A 109 -3.66 6.86 -24.86
CA LYS A 109 -3.84 5.99 -26.04
C LYS A 109 -2.50 5.62 -26.70
N SER A 110 -2.11 4.36 -26.59
CA SER A 110 -0.84 3.86 -27.16
C SER A 110 -0.69 3.95 -28.68
N LYS A 111 -1.79 3.95 -29.42
CA LYS A 111 -1.80 3.81 -30.89
C LYS A 111 -1.84 5.12 -31.66
N ASP A 112 -1.88 6.26 -30.96
CA ASP A 112 -1.92 7.55 -31.62
C ASP A 112 -0.50 7.94 -32.10
N LYS A 113 -0.31 7.92 -33.43
CA LYS A 113 0.98 8.25 -34.07
C LYS A 113 1.34 9.73 -33.91
N GLN A 114 0.40 10.60 -33.53
CA GLN A 114 0.59 12.04 -33.35
C GLN A 114 0.82 12.44 -31.88
N GLN A 115 1.07 11.50 -30.97
CA GLN A 115 1.35 11.84 -29.58
C GLN A 115 2.63 12.67 -29.41
N SER A 116 2.52 13.76 -28.65
CA SER A 116 3.67 14.54 -28.22
C SER A 116 4.63 13.71 -27.36
N LYS A 117 5.91 14.08 -27.34
CA LYS A 117 6.91 13.46 -26.47
C LYS A 117 6.47 13.46 -25.01
N TRP A 118 5.91 14.58 -24.56
CA TRP A 118 5.36 14.75 -23.22
C TRP A 118 4.25 13.74 -22.90
N SER A 119 3.37 13.45 -23.87
CA SER A 119 2.27 12.47 -23.71
C SER A 119 2.80 11.06 -23.43
N LYS A 120 3.85 10.66 -24.15
CA LYS A 120 4.50 9.34 -23.96
C LYS A 120 5.19 9.26 -22.60
N GLU A 121 5.93 10.30 -22.23
CA GLU A 121 6.60 10.39 -20.94
C GLU A 121 5.61 10.32 -19.76
N LEU A 122 4.46 10.99 -19.86
CA LEU A 122 3.43 10.93 -18.81
C LEU A 122 2.85 9.51 -18.65
N ARG A 123 2.58 8.82 -19.76
CA ARG A 123 2.11 7.43 -19.72
C ARG A 123 3.15 6.50 -19.10
N GLU A 124 4.42 6.65 -19.47
CA GLU A 124 5.52 5.87 -18.90
C GLU A 124 5.67 6.14 -17.40
N LYS A 125 5.65 7.41 -16.97
CA LYS A 125 5.66 7.79 -15.54
C LYS A 125 4.50 7.18 -14.78
N LEU A 126 3.30 7.15 -15.36
CA LEU A 126 2.14 6.54 -14.74
C LEU A 126 2.35 5.03 -14.54
N ILE A 127 2.82 4.32 -15.57
CA ILE A 127 3.09 2.87 -15.49
C ILE A 127 4.20 2.59 -14.48
N GLU A 128 5.30 3.34 -14.53
CA GLU A 128 6.44 3.21 -13.63
C GLU A 128 6.02 3.43 -12.18
N SER A 129 5.32 4.54 -11.88
CA SER A 129 4.84 4.84 -10.53
C SER A 129 3.84 3.80 -10.01
N SER A 130 2.98 3.26 -10.88
CA SER A 130 2.04 2.21 -10.51
C SER A 130 2.72 0.89 -10.17
N ASN A 131 3.69 0.47 -11.01
CA ASN A 131 4.49 -0.73 -10.76
C ASN A 131 5.36 -0.57 -9.51
N ALA A 132 5.94 0.61 -9.30
CA ALA A 132 6.74 0.90 -8.10
C ALA A 132 5.92 0.77 -6.82
N CYS A 133 4.67 1.28 -6.81
CA CYS A 133 3.78 1.09 -5.67
C CYS A 133 3.48 -0.41 -5.45
N LEU A 134 3.09 -1.13 -6.50
CA LEU A 134 2.76 -2.55 -6.42
C LEU A 134 3.92 -3.38 -5.86
N HIS A 135 5.12 -3.23 -6.43
CA HIS A 135 6.29 -4.01 -6.00
C HIS A 135 6.69 -3.67 -4.57
N HIS A 136 6.73 -2.38 -4.22
CA HIS A 136 7.07 -1.97 -2.86
C HIS A 136 6.05 -2.49 -1.83
N GLU A 137 4.76 -2.50 -2.17
CA GLU A 137 3.71 -3.06 -1.33
C GLU A 137 3.84 -4.59 -1.18
N MET A 138 4.19 -5.31 -2.26
CA MET A 138 4.48 -6.74 -2.21
C MET A 138 5.67 -7.05 -1.30
N ASP A 139 6.74 -6.26 -1.38
CA ASP A 139 7.93 -6.42 -0.55
C ASP A 139 7.61 -6.16 0.93
N MET A 140 6.83 -5.12 1.23
CA MET A 140 6.35 -4.86 2.60
C MET A 140 5.50 -6.01 3.13
N ASN A 141 4.57 -6.53 2.33
CA ASN A 141 3.73 -7.66 2.73
C ASN A 141 4.55 -8.93 2.99
N LYS A 142 5.57 -9.17 2.18
CA LYS A 142 6.51 -10.29 2.36
C LYS A 142 7.31 -10.13 3.65
N SER A 143 7.92 -8.96 3.85
CA SER A 143 8.70 -8.64 5.06
C SER A 143 7.86 -8.79 6.33
N PHE A 144 6.63 -8.29 6.35
CA PHE A 144 5.74 -8.45 7.51
C PHE A 144 5.36 -9.92 7.75
N ARG A 145 5.12 -10.71 6.69
CA ARG A 145 4.83 -12.14 6.84
C ARG A 145 6.01 -12.90 7.42
N GLU A 146 7.22 -12.64 6.94
CA GLU A 146 8.45 -13.24 7.46
C GLU A 146 8.66 -12.87 8.93
N PHE A 147 8.42 -11.60 9.28
CA PHE A 147 8.45 -11.14 10.67
C PHE A 147 7.43 -11.89 11.54
N TYR A 148 6.19 -12.03 11.04
CA TYR A 148 5.13 -12.69 11.77
C TYR A 148 5.46 -14.15 12.09
N GLU A 149 5.92 -14.93 11.11
CA GLU A 149 6.30 -16.33 11.31
C GLU A 149 7.49 -16.47 12.28
N THR A 150 8.46 -15.56 12.20
CA THR A 150 9.70 -15.65 13.00
C THR A 150 9.49 -15.21 14.45
N HIS A 151 8.72 -14.14 14.68
CA HIS A 151 8.65 -13.47 15.99
C HIS A 151 7.27 -13.59 16.66
N LEU A 152 6.18 -13.39 15.92
CA LEU A 152 4.85 -13.21 16.50
C LEU A 152 4.10 -14.52 16.70
N LYS A 153 4.27 -15.49 15.80
CA LYS A 153 3.57 -16.76 15.85
C LYS A 153 3.75 -17.48 17.19
N ASN A 154 5.00 -17.57 17.66
CA ASN A 154 5.30 -18.21 18.94
C ASN A 154 4.67 -17.46 20.13
N ILE A 155 4.56 -16.14 20.08
CA ILE A 155 3.96 -15.34 21.15
C ILE A 155 2.44 -15.54 21.18
N LEU A 156 1.81 -15.62 20.02
CA LEU A 156 0.35 -15.74 19.87
C LEU A 156 -0.16 -17.18 20.02
N GLU A 157 0.63 -18.18 19.64
CA GLU A 157 0.24 -19.60 19.63
C GLU A 157 0.74 -20.40 20.84
N GLN A 158 1.65 -19.86 21.66
CA GLN A 158 2.04 -20.50 22.93
C GLN A 158 0.85 -20.54 23.89
N LYS A 159 0.27 -21.74 24.02
CA LYS A 159 -0.66 -22.16 25.08
C LYS A 159 0.04 -22.20 26.43
#